data_AF-A0A0C2CSI0-F1
#
_entry.id   AF-A0A0C2CSI0-F1
#
_cell.length_a   1.000
_cell.length_b   1.000
_cell.length_c   1.000
_cell.angle_alpha   90.00
_cell.angle_beta   90.00
_cell.angle_gamma   90.00
#
_symmetry.space_group_name_H-M   'P 1'
#
loop_
_entity.id
_entity.type
_entity.pdbx_description
1 polymer ?
#
loop_
_entity_poly.entity_id
_entity_poly.type
_entity_poly.pdbx_seq_one_letter_code
_entity_poly.pdbx_strand_id
1 'polypeptide(L)'
;MLRTEESIPRRQLASQPDCIDEMDGYGMSAFLYAVSMDTLDTVKMLVENNTDILTTDFDGRTAVYIGAKYNAINVLMYLLEIYRTRKAEEGASYPDMVDQEDYNQDTPMHLVCHNGYMEAVTLLHEYGARLDILDEDERISLHRAASEGQIAVVRQLVEWDKRLMLHKDEHGNTPLHLAAENGEGLCCE
;
A
#
# COMPACT_ATOMS: atom_id res chain seq x y z
N MET A 1 -57.78 -12.45 -25.75
CA MET A 1 -57.19 -12.82 -24.44
C MET A 1 -55.83 -13.44 -24.68
N LEU A 2 -54.76 -12.65 -24.62
CA LEU A 2 -53.40 -13.11 -24.38
C LEU A 2 -52.73 -11.97 -23.59
N ARG A 3 -52.56 -12.19 -22.27
CA ARG A 3 -51.65 -11.39 -21.44
C ARG A 3 -50.27 -11.97 -21.65
N THR A 4 -49.31 -11.16 -22.04
CA THR A 4 -47.89 -11.49 -21.90
C THR A 4 -47.17 -10.24 -21.41
N GLU A 5 -46.83 -10.31 -20.12
CA GLU A 5 -45.66 -9.74 -19.47
C GLU A 5 -45.50 -8.22 -19.55
N GLU A 6 -46.09 -7.57 -18.54
CA GLU A 6 -45.63 -6.27 -18.06
C GLU A 6 -44.13 -6.37 -17.77
N SER A 7 -43.33 -5.70 -18.60
CA SER A 7 -41.95 -5.36 -18.30
C SER A 7 -41.91 -4.66 -16.94
N ILE A 8 -41.40 -5.34 -15.91
CA ILE A 8 -41.15 -4.72 -14.62
C ILE A 8 -40.17 -3.58 -14.86
N PRO A 9 -40.55 -2.30 -14.68
CA PRO A 9 -39.58 -1.23 -14.80
C PRO A 9 -38.55 -1.46 -13.70
N ARG A 10 -37.26 -1.56 -14.09
CA ARG A 10 -36.14 -1.53 -13.14
C ARG A 10 -36.41 -0.34 -12.23
N ARG A 11 -36.75 -0.62 -10.97
CA ARG A 11 -36.90 0.41 -9.95
C ARG A 11 -35.57 1.16 -9.94
N GLN A 12 -35.60 2.36 -10.51
CA GLN A 12 -34.66 3.40 -10.18
C GLN A 12 -34.99 3.75 -8.72
N LEU A 13 -34.46 2.94 -7.80
CA LEU A 13 -34.44 3.30 -6.39
C LEU A 13 -33.63 4.59 -6.36
N ALA A 14 -34.28 5.68 -5.98
CA ALA A 14 -33.60 6.92 -5.65
C ALA A 14 -32.44 6.55 -4.73
N SER A 15 -31.21 6.78 -5.18
CA SER A 15 -30.01 6.54 -4.40
C SER A 15 -30.15 7.34 -3.11
N GLN A 16 -30.39 6.65 -2.00
CA GLN A 16 -29.93 7.20 -0.73
C GLN A 16 -28.42 7.40 -0.87
N PRO A 17 -27.79 8.34 -0.15
CA PRO A 17 -26.34 8.33 -0.03
C PRO A 17 -25.98 6.92 0.47
N ASP A 18 -25.42 6.09 -0.43
CA ASP A 18 -25.05 4.74 -0.08
C ASP A 18 -23.93 4.90 0.95
N CYS A 19 -24.12 4.35 2.15
CA CYS A 19 -23.15 4.49 3.24
C CYS A 19 -21.85 3.71 3.00
N ILE A 20 -21.66 3.19 1.78
CA ILE A 20 -20.55 2.32 1.40
C ILE A 20 -19.20 3.03 1.53
N ASP A 21 -19.16 4.34 1.26
CA ASP A 21 -17.95 5.18 1.33
C ASP A 21 -17.99 6.17 2.51
N GLU A 22 -18.94 6.02 3.45
CA GLU A 22 -18.96 6.83 4.67
C GLU A 22 -17.70 6.54 5.50
N MET A 23 -17.11 7.61 6.02
CA MET A 23 -15.90 7.57 6.83
C MET A 23 -16.21 7.80 8.30
N ASP A 24 -15.48 7.12 9.17
CA ASP A 24 -15.54 7.37 10.60
C ASP A 24 -14.68 8.58 11.05
N GLY A 25 -14.49 8.74 12.35
CA GLY A 25 -13.68 9.82 12.93
C GLY A 25 -12.18 9.76 12.62
N TYR A 26 -11.68 8.69 11.98
CA TYR A 26 -10.30 8.53 11.54
C TYR A 26 -10.17 8.61 10.01
N GLY A 27 -11.27 8.88 9.29
CA GLY A 27 -11.28 8.82 7.82
C GLY A 27 -11.37 7.39 7.29
N MET A 28 -11.64 6.40 8.13
CA MET A 28 -11.67 5.00 7.72
C MET A 28 -13.05 4.67 7.14
N SER A 29 -13.08 4.27 5.87
CA SER A 29 -14.26 3.67 5.24
C SER A 29 -14.37 2.18 5.56
N ALA A 30 -15.54 1.58 5.32
CA ALA A 30 -15.73 0.14 5.45
C ALA A 30 -14.73 -0.66 4.58
N PHE A 31 -14.36 -0.12 3.42
CA PHE A 31 -13.34 -0.67 2.55
C PHE A 31 -11.96 -0.68 3.19
N LEU A 32 -11.48 0.46 3.73
CA LEU A 32 -10.18 0.50 4.40
C LEU A 32 -10.11 -0.41 5.64
N TYR A 33 -11.22 -0.58 6.36
CA TYR A 33 -11.30 -1.58 7.43
C TYR A 33 -11.13 -3.01 6.91
N ALA A 34 -11.85 -3.38 5.85
CA ALA A 34 -11.72 -4.71 5.24
C ALA A 34 -10.28 -4.98 4.76
N VAL A 35 -9.62 -3.94 4.22
CA VAL A 35 -8.21 -4.01 3.84
C VAL A 35 -7.31 -4.26 5.04
N SER A 36 -7.47 -3.50 6.13
CA SER A 36 -6.66 -3.66 7.35
C SER A 36 -6.80 -5.04 8.00
N MET A 37 -7.92 -5.73 7.76
CA MET A 37 -8.22 -7.06 8.32
C MET A 37 -7.84 -8.22 7.38
N ASP A 38 -7.30 -7.93 6.19
CA ASP A 38 -7.01 -8.91 5.13
C ASP A 38 -8.23 -9.77 4.72
N THR A 39 -9.45 -9.20 4.80
CA THR A 39 -10.69 -9.93 4.50
C THR A 39 -11.03 -9.86 3.01
N LEU A 40 -10.31 -10.64 2.19
CA LEU A 40 -10.42 -10.62 0.72
C LEU A 40 -11.85 -10.74 0.19
N ASP A 41 -12.70 -11.59 0.77
CA ASP A 41 -14.08 -11.75 0.32
C ASP A 41 -14.92 -10.49 0.58
N THR A 42 -14.70 -9.81 1.71
CA THR A 42 -15.35 -8.54 2.02
C THR A 42 -14.86 -7.44 1.08
N VAL A 43 -13.56 -7.39 0.80
CA VAL A 43 -12.98 -6.45 -0.16
C VAL A 43 -13.59 -6.65 -1.56
N LYS A 44 -13.65 -7.90 -2.05
CA LYS A 44 -14.29 -8.22 -3.34
C LYS A 44 -15.75 -7.80 -3.38
N MET A 45 -16.51 -8.11 -2.33
CA MET A 45 -17.91 -7.69 -2.21
C MET A 45 -18.06 -6.16 -2.29
N LEU A 46 -17.20 -5.39 -1.61
CA LEU A 46 -17.26 -3.93 -1.65
C LEU A 46 -16.88 -3.37 -3.02
N VAL A 47 -15.86 -3.94 -3.67
CA VAL A 47 -15.45 -3.58 -5.05
C VAL A 47 -16.58 -3.88 -6.06
N GLU A 48 -17.26 -5.02 -5.92
CA GLU A 48 -18.43 -5.39 -6.74
C GLU A 48 -19.62 -4.44 -6.56
N ASN A 49 -19.70 -3.76 -5.41
CA ASN A 49 -20.71 -2.75 -5.11
C ASN A 49 -20.20 -1.31 -5.36
N ASN A 50 -19.16 -1.14 -6.18
CA ASN A 50 -18.66 0.16 -6.63
C ASN A 50 -18.15 1.09 -5.50
N THR A 51 -17.59 0.54 -4.41
CA THR A 51 -16.88 1.36 -3.40
C THR A 51 -15.72 2.14 -4.04
N ASP A 52 -15.41 3.32 -3.49
CA ASP A 52 -14.22 4.06 -3.90
C ASP A 52 -12.94 3.42 -3.37
N ILE A 53 -12.23 2.72 -4.26
CA ILE A 53 -10.96 2.07 -3.93
C ILE A 53 -9.76 3.04 -3.88
N LEU A 54 -9.93 4.28 -4.34
CA LEU A 54 -8.88 5.31 -4.31
C LEU A 54 -8.93 6.16 -3.04
N THR A 55 -9.88 5.88 -2.15
CA THR A 55 -10.04 6.58 -0.88
C THR A 55 -8.79 6.50 0.00
N THR A 56 -8.60 7.53 0.83
CA THR A 56 -7.56 7.59 1.87
C THR A 56 -8.17 7.81 3.24
N ASP A 57 -7.46 7.44 4.30
CA ASP A 57 -7.77 7.89 5.66
C ASP A 57 -7.36 9.36 5.88
N PHE A 58 -7.54 9.88 7.11
CA PHE A 58 -7.16 11.26 7.44
C PHE A 58 -5.66 11.50 7.54
N ASP A 59 -4.83 10.45 7.52
CA ASP A 59 -3.37 10.57 7.42
C ASP A 59 -2.90 10.51 5.95
N GLY A 60 -3.83 10.45 4.99
CA GLY A 60 -3.52 10.35 3.56
C GLY A 60 -3.19 8.92 3.12
N ARG A 61 -3.43 7.91 3.95
CA ARG A 61 -3.05 6.52 3.66
C ARG A 61 -4.03 5.86 2.71
N THR A 62 -3.52 5.42 1.57
CA THR A 62 -4.28 4.64 0.58
C THR A 62 -4.53 3.21 1.07
N ALA A 63 -5.39 2.48 0.37
CA ALA A 63 -5.58 1.05 0.63
C ALA A 63 -4.30 0.21 0.44
N VAL A 64 -3.39 0.58 -0.47
CA VAL A 64 -2.07 -0.09 -0.59
C VAL A 64 -1.26 0.13 0.69
N TYR A 65 -1.23 1.37 1.18
CA TYR A 65 -0.54 1.73 2.41
C TYR A 65 -1.13 0.98 3.62
N ILE A 66 -2.45 0.97 3.78
CA ILE A 66 -3.12 0.25 4.86
C ILE A 66 -2.84 -1.26 4.77
N GLY A 67 -2.91 -1.84 3.57
CA GLY A 67 -2.59 -3.26 3.36
C GLY A 67 -1.15 -3.60 3.73
N ALA A 68 -0.20 -2.74 3.37
CA ALA A 68 1.20 -2.86 3.74
C ALA A 68 1.42 -2.74 5.27
N LYS A 69 0.78 -1.75 5.91
CA LYS A 69 0.86 -1.50 7.36
C LYS A 69 0.42 -2.71 8.19
N TYR A 70 -0.65 -3.39 7.78
CA TYR A 70 -1.22 -4.52 8.50
C TYR A 70 -0.80 -5.89 7.94
N ASN A 71 0.14 -5.93 7.00
CA ASN A 71 0.59 -7.15 6.33
C ASN A 71 -0.57 -7.96 5.71
N ALA A 72 -1.55 -7.27 5.11
CA ALA A 72 -2.71 -7.86 4.48
C ALA A 72 -2.37 -8.38 3.08
N ILE A 73 -1.54 -9.43 3.00
CA ILE A 73 -0.95 -9.91 1.73
C ILE A 73 -2.01 -10.28 0.69
N ASN A 74 -3.09 -10.96 1.09
CA ASN A 74 -4.09 -11.45 0.15
C ASN A 74 -4.85 -10.28 -0.50
N VAL A 75 -5.25 -9.32 0.32
CA VAL A 75 -5.90 -8.10 -0.15
C VAL A 75 -4.93 -7.21 -0.93
N LEU A 76 -3.71 -7.03 -0.43
CA LEU A 76 -2.69 -6.20 -1.08
C LEU A 76 -2.42 -6.70 -2.50
N MET A 77 -2.21 -8.00 -2.70
CA MET A 77 -2.04 -8.60 -4.02
C MET A 77 -3.25 -8.34 -4.94
N TYR A 78 -4.46 -8.53 -4.41
CA TYR A 78 -5.70 -8.28 -5.17
C TYR A 78 -5.86 -6.82 -5.60
N LEU A 79 -5.61 -5.88 -4.68
CA LEU A 79 -5.71 -4.45 -4.95
C LEU A 79 -4.67 -3.99 -5.98
N LEU A 80 -3.42 -4.42 -5.81
CA LEU A 80 -2.34 -4.10 -6.73
C LEU A 80 -2.64 -4.57 -8.16
N GLU A 81 -3.27 -5.73 -8.32
CA GLU A 81 -3.69 -6.24 -9.64
C GLU A 81 -4.84 -5.40 -10.24
N ILE A 82 -5.80 -4.97 -9.43
CA ILE A 82 -6.85 -4.03 -9.87
C ILE A 82 -6.21 -2.73 -10.36
N TYR A 83 -5.32 -2.12 -9.57
CA TYR A 83 -4.69 -0.85 -9.92
C TYR A 83 -3.83 -0.97 -11.19
N ARG A 84 -3.06 -2.05 -11.33
CA ARG A 84 -2.28 -2.33 -12.53
C ARG A 84 -3.18 -2.42 -13.77
N THR A 85 -4.30 -3.14 -13.66
CA THR A 85 -5.26 -3.28 -14.75
C THR A 85 -5.88 -1.95 -15.14
N ARG A 86 -6.36 -1.17 -14.16
CA ARG A 86 -6.95 0.17 -14.37
C ARG A 86 -5.95 1.14 -15.00
N LYS A 87 -4.71 1.14 -14.52
CA LYS A 87 -3.62 1.96 -15.08
C LYS A 87 -3.29 1.58 -16.53
N ALA A 88 -3.40 0.29 -16.90
CA ALA A 88 -3.23 -0.14 -18.29
C ALA A 88 -4.38 0.32 -19.21
N GLU A 89 -5.61 0.39 -18.69
CA GLU A 89 -6.80 0.81 -19.44
C GLU A 89 -6.90 2.34 -19.59
N GLU A 90 -6.69 3.07 -18.48
CA GLU A 90 -6.91 4.51 -18.37
C GLU A 90 -5.59 5.32 -18.56
N GLY A 91 -4.45 4.64 -18.58
CA GLY A 91 -3.13 5.22 -18.83
C GLY A 91 -2.72 6.22 -17.74
N ALA A 92 -2.11 7.33 -18.16
CA ALA A 92 -1.60 8.36 -17.25
C ALA A 92 -2.69 9.12 -16.47
N SER A 93 -3.98 8.91 -16.78
CA SER A 93 -5.08 9.50 -16.03
C SER A 93 -5.31 8.80 -14.69
N TYR A 94 -4.90 7.55 -14.56
CA TYR A 94 -5.09 6.77 -13.34
C TYR A 94 -3.90 6.94 -12.40
N PRO A 95 -4.12 7.22 -11.10
CA PRO A 95 -3.02 7.44 -10.16
C PRO A 95 -2.19 6.17 -9.98
N ASP A 96 -0.89 6.36 -9.77
CA ASP A 96 -0.02 5.27 -9.35
C ASP A 96 -0.15 5.05 -7.86
N MET A 97 -0.84 3.99 -7.45
CA MET A 97 -1.17 3.75 -6.05
C MET A 97 -0.03 3.08 -5.25
N VAL A 98 0.97 2.51 -5.93
CA VAL A 98 2.01 1.68 -5.29
C VAL A 98 2.96 2.51 -4.43
N ASP A 99 3.31 3.69 -4.92
CA ASP A 99 4.26 4.61 -4.29
C ASP A 99 3.57 5.80 -3.59
N GLN A 100 2.24 5.80 -3.45
CA GLN A 100 1.55 6.91 -2.78
C GLN A 100 1.97 7.00 -1.31
N GLU A 101 2.48 8.18 -0.97
CA GLU A 101 2.93 8.52 0.37
C GLU A 101 1.76 8.93 1.26
N ASP A 102 1.90 8.71 2.56
CA ASP A 102 1.04 9.36 3.55
C ASP A 102 1.51 10.80 3.83
N TYR A 103 0.85 11.50 4.76
CA TYR A 103 1.21 12.89 5.08
C TYR A 103 2.59 13.08 5.74
N ASN A 104 3.25 12.01 6.17
CA ASN A 104 4.62 12.03 6.68
C ASN A 104 5.64 11.64 5.60
N GLN A 105 5.23 11.59 4.32
CA GLN A 105 6.07 11.17 3.19
C GLN A 105 6.49 9.68 3.26
N ASP A 106 5.87 8.88 4.13
CA ASP A 106 6.14 7.45 4.18
C ASP A 106 5.42 6.75 3.03
N THR A 107 6.12 5.86 2.33
CA THR A 107 5.53 4.98 1.30
C THR A 107 5.16 3.62 1.90
N PRO A 108 4.30 2.82 1.23
CA PRO A 108 4.08 1.42 1.62
C PRO A 108 5.39 0.62 1.72
N MET A 109 6.37 0.90 0.86
CA MET A 109 7.69 0.25 0.87
C MET A 109 8.48 0.59 2.15
N HIS A 110 8.43 1.82 2.65
CA HIS A 110 9.06 2.20 3.92
C HIS A 110 8.55 1.34 5.07
N LEU A 111 7.22 1.19 5.19
CA LEU A 111 6.59 0.43 6.26
C LEU A 111 6.92 -1.06 6.23
N VAL A 112 6.81 -1.72 5.07
CA VAL A 112 7.09 -3.17 4.99
C VAL A 112 8.57 -3.45 5.25
N CYS A 113 9.44 -2.51 4.88
CA CYS A 113 10.88 -2.61 5.14
C CYS A 113 11.21 -2.41 6.61
N HIS A 114 10.61 -1.41 7.26
CA HIS A 114 10.71 -1.19 8.71
C HIS A 114 10.27 -2.43 9.50
N ASN A 115 9.12 -3.00 9.14
CA ASN A 115 8.54 -4.15 9.85
C ASN A 115 9.14 -5.52 9.48
N GLY A 116 10.00 -5.59 8.45
CA GLY A 116 10.58 -6.85 8.01
C GLY A 116 9.62 -7.79 7.25
N TYR A 117 8.53 -7.26 6.70
CA TYR A 117 7.50 -8.04 5.98
C TYR A 117 7.99 -8.44 4.58
N MET A 118 8.88 -9.43 4.52
CA MET A 118 9.58 -9.85 3.30
C MET A 118 8.64 -10.17 2.11
N GLU A 119 7.51 -10.83 2.39
CA GLU A 119 6.54 -11.16 1.35
C GLU A 119 5.90 -9.89 0.75
N ALA A 120 5.54 -8.92 1.60
CA ALA A 120 5.00 -7.63 1.16
C ALA A 120 6.07 -6.77 0.44
N VAL A 121 7.33 -6.80 0.91
CA VAL A 121 8.48 -6.14 0.23
C VAL A 121 8.62 -6.66 -1.21
N THR A 122 8.62 -7.98 -1.37
CA THR A 122 8.72 -8.63 -2.68
C THR A 122 7.52 -8.30 -3.56
N LEU A 123 6.31 -8.40 -3.00
CA LEU A 123 5.08 -8.09 -3.71
C LEU A 123 5.06 -6.63 -4.21
N LEU A 124 5.36 -5.65 -3.36
CA LEU A 124 5.38 -4.25 -3.77
C LEU A 124 6.45 -4.00 -4.85
N HIS A 125 7.63 -4.59 -4.72
CA HIS A 125 8.70 -4.46 -5.72
C HIS A 125 8.31 -5.04 -7.09
N GLU A 126 7.67 -6.21 -7.12
CA GLU A 126 7.14 -6.83 -8.35
C GLU A 126 6.06 -5.98 -9.04
N TYR A 127 5.36 -5.14 -8.27
CA TYR A 127 4.36 -4.21 -8.79
C TYR A 127 4.92 -2.81 -9.09
N GLY A 128 6.24 -2.66 -9.05
CA GLY A 128 6.94 -1.46 -9.52
C GLY A 128 7.20 -0.42 -8.44
N ALA A 129 7.07 -0.79 -7.16
CA ALA A 129 7.42 0.11 -6.06
C ALA A 129 8.87 0.54 -6.14
N ARG A 130 9.11 1.83 -5.95
CA ARG A 130 10.45 2.40 -5.94
C ARG A 130 11.13 2.19 -4.60
N LEU A 131 12.45 1.96 -4.64
CA LEU A 131 13.28 1.74 -3.45
C LEU A 131 14.03 3.01 -3.00
N ASP A 132 13.93 4.09 -3.77
CA ASP A 132 14.72 5.32 -3.64
C ASP A 132 13.86 6.56 -3.34
N ILE A 133 12.58 6.37 -2.97
CA ILE A 133 11.73 7.45 -2.47
C ILE A 133 12.21 7.85 -1.08
N LEU A 134 12.19 9.15 -0.80
CA LEU A 134 12.62 9.73 0.47
C LEU A 134 11.39 10.00 1.33
N ASP A 135 11.44 9.61 2.59
CA ASP A 135 10.50 10.08 3.61
C ASP A 135 10.89 11.47 4.17
N GLU A 136 10.19 11.92 5.21
CA GLU A 136 10.42 13.24 5.83
C GLU A 136 11.84 13.44 6.40
N ASP A 137 12.55 12.37 6.75
CA ASP A 137 13.92 12.40 7.28
C ASP A 137 14.97 12.24 6.15
N GLU A 138 14.56 12.40 4.88
CA GLU A 138 15.34 12.06 3.69
C GLU A 138 15.82 10.59 3.67
N ARG A 139 15.09 9.68 4.32
CA ARG A 139 15.45 8.26 4.37
C ARG A 139 14.74 7.50 3.26
N ILE A 140 15.49 6.67 2.54
CA ILE A 140 14.94 5.58 1.72
C ILE A 140 14.55 4.36 2.56
N SER A 141 13.76 3.44 2.00
CA SER A 141 13.28 2.23 2.71
C SER A 141 14.40 1.33 3.25
N LEU A 142 15.59 1.36 2.63
CA LEU A 142 16.76 0.64 3.15
C LEU A 142 17.27 1.21 4.49
N HIS A 143 17.16 2.51 4.74
CA HIS A 143 17.48 3.09 6.05
C HIS A 143 16.54 2.55 7.13
N ARG A 144 15.24 2.51 6.86
CA ARG A 144 14.22 1.97 7.78
C ARG A 144 14.46 0.49 8.09
N ALA A 145 14.75 -0.34 7.07
CA ALA A 145 15.11 -1.73 7.29
C ALA A 145 16.40 -1.90 8.11
N ALA A 146 17.40 -1.05 7.84
CA ALA A 146 18.67 -1.08 8.55
C ALA A 146 18.56 -0.61 10.00
N SER A 147 17.80 0.47 10.26
CA SER A 147 17.57 1.01 11.60
C SER A 147 16.82 0.03 12.48
N GLU A 148 15.96 -0.82 11.93
CA GLU A 148 15.23 -1.88 12.65
C GLU A 148 15.92 -3.25 12.65
N GLY A 149 17.12 -3.37 12.05
CA GLY A 149 17.86 -4.62 12.02
C GLY A 149 17.21 -5.73 11.17
N GLN A 150 16.42 -5.37 10.16
CA GLN A 150 15.70 -6.32 9.30
C GLN A 150 16.63 -6.95 8.26
N ILE A 151 17.55 -7.81 8.72
CA ILE A 151 18.70 -8.29 7.93
C ILE A 151 18.27 -8.99 6.63
N ALA A 152 17.18 -9.76 6.65
CA ALA A 152 16.66 -10.40 5.45
C ALA A 152 16.25 -9.36 4.39
N VAL A 153 15.48 -8.35 4.79
CA VAL A 153 15.04 -7.26 3.91
C VAL A 153 16.21 -6.43 3.41
N VAL A 154 17.15 -6.06 4.30
CA VAL A 154 18.38 -5.36 3.92
C VAL A 154 19.12 -6.12 2.81
N ARG A 155 19.34 -7.43 2.99
CA ARG A 155 20.00 -8.26 1.97
C ARG A 155 19.25 -8.23 0.64
N GLN A 156 17.92 -8.37 0.68
CA GLN A 156 17.12 -8.39 -0.54
C GLN A 156 17.14 -7.05 -1.29
N LEU A 157 17.00 -5.93 -0.57
CA LEU A 157 17.04 -4.59 -1.15
C LEU A 157 18.41 -4.31 -1.81
N VAL A 158 19.50 -4.70 -1.15
CA VAL A 158 20.88 -4.53 -1.67
C VAL A 158 21.13 -5.43 -2.88
N GLU A 159 20.51 -6.61 -2.91
CA GLU A 159 20.56 -7.50 -4.08
C GLU A 159 19.88 -6.88 -5.30
N TRP A 160 18.73 -6.22 -5.11
CA TRP A 160 18.02 -5.51 -6.19
C TRP A 160 18.77 -4.26 -6.65
N ASP A 161 19.25 -3.42 -5.73
CA ASP A 161 20.11 -2.29 -6.06
C ASP A 161 21.14 -1.97 -4.97
N LYS A 162 22.41 -2.23 -5.29
CA LYS A 162 23.55 -1.93 -4.40
C LYS A 162 23.77 -0.45 -4.17
N ARG A 163 23.27 0.44 -5.04
CA ARG A 163 23.44 1.89 -4.91
C ARG A 163 22.70 2.47 -3.72
N LEU A 164 21.65 1.79 -3.24
CA LEU A 164 20.87 2.18 -2.07
C LEU A 164 21.76 2.36 -0.82
N MET A 165 22.84 1.59 -0.70
CA MET A 165 23.81 1.68 0.41
C MET A 165 24.57 3.01 0.46
N LEU A 166 24.55 3.78 -0.64
CA LEU A 166 25.25 5.06 -0.76
C LEU A 166 24.37 6.27 -0.43
N HIS A 167 23.05 6.07 -0.29
CA HIS A 167 22.15 7.15 0.12
C HIS A 167 22.50 7.64 1.52
N LYS A 168 22.20 8.91 1.76
CA LYS A 168 22.36 9.56 3.05
C LYS A 168 21.04 10.20 3.43
N ASP A 169 20.67 10.04 4.70
CA ASP A 169 19.56 10.77 5.31
C ASP A 169 19.94 12.23 5.60
N GLU A 170 19.00 12.99 6.17
CA GLU A 170 19.19 14.41 6.49
C GLU A 170 20.37 14.68 7.45
N HIS A 171 20.80 13.68 8.21
CA HIS A 171 21.93 13.75 9.13
C HIS A 171 23.25 13.29 8.49
N GLY A 172 23.21 12.89 7.23
CA GLY A 172 24.37 12.37 6.50
C GLY A 172 24.68 10.90 6.78
N ASN A 173 23.80 10.19 7.49
CA ASN A 173 23.94 8.78 7.80
C ASN A 173 23.55 7.94 6.58
N THR A 174 24.37 6.96 6.25
CA THR A 174 23.99 5.90 5.31
C THR A 174 23.22 4.80 6.05
N PRO A 175 22.54 3.87 5.35
CA PRO A 175 21.87 2.75 6.00
C PRO A 175 22.82 1.93 6.90
N LEU A 176 24.10 1.82 6.53
CA LEU A 176 25.10 1.12 7.34
C LEU A 176 25.41 1.84 8.67
N HIS A 177 25.32 3.17 8.72
CA HIS A 177 25.48 3.91 9.98
C HIS A 177 24.34 3.55 10.94
N LEU A 178 23.08 3.56 10.45
CA LEU A 178 21.91 3.22 11.26
C LEU A 178 21.92 1.76 11.72
N ALA A 179 22.35 0.85 10.85
CA ALA A 179 22.54 -0.55 11.21
C ALA A 179 23.58 -0.77 12.33
N ALA A 180 24.66 0.02 12.32
CA ALA A 180 25.69 -0.05 13.35
C ALA A 180 25.19 0.53 14.69
N GLU A 181 24.32 1.53 14.66
CA GLU A 181 23.69 2.12 15.85
C GLU A 181 22.76 1.12 16.56
N ASN A 182 22.01 0.31 15.80
CA ASN A 182 21.04 -0.62 16.37
C ASN A 182 21.67 -1.89 17.00
N GLY A 183 22.99 -2.06 16.96
CA GLY A 183 23.73 -3.07 17.74
C GLY A 183 23.51 -4.55 17.36
N GLU A 184 22.58 -4.86 16.45
CA GLU A 184 22.26 -6.21 15.99
C GLU A 184 22.69 -6.40 14.51
N GLY A 185 23.89 -6.94 14.30
CA GLY A 185 24.10 -7.97 13.27
C GLY A 185 24.40 -7.58 11.82
N LEU A 186 24.78 -6.34 11.48
CA LEU A 186 25.37 -6.04 10.15
C LEU A 186 26.90 -6.15 10.10
N CYS A 187 27.48 -6.80 11.12
CA CYS A 187 28.87 -7.26 11.08
C CYS A 187 28.98 -8.49 10.17
N CYS A 188 29.25 -8.23 8.90
CA CYS A 188 30.14 -9.01 8.03
C CYS A 188 29.96 -10.55 8.05
N GLU A 189 29.06 -11.10 7.22
CA GLU A 189 29.27 -12.38 6.54
C GLU A 189 28.77 -12.33 5.10
#